data_AF-A0A6N8IWQ6-F1
#
_entry.id   AF-A0A6N8IWQ6-F1
#
_cell.length_a   1.000
_cell.length_b   1.000
_cell.length_c   1.000
_cell.angle_alpha   90.00
_cell.angle_beta   90.00
_cell.angle_gamma   90.00
#
_symmetry.space_group_name_H-M   'P 1'
#
loop_
_entity.id
_entity.type
_entity.pdbx_description
1 polymer ?
#
loop_
_entity_poly.entity_id
_entity_poly.type
_entity_poly.pdbx_seq_one_letter_code
_entity_poly.pdbx_strand_id
1 'polypeptide(L)'
;MALRGRGIWWVGLAVAAAGGAASAQALPGSVIYSCVDARGQRITSDRPNMECLDREQKQYGSSGIVRGRLAPSPTGDERAAEEERVRRAEEDRARDIERKRRDRVLLNRYPDEASHRSERDDALSRVDSAIATGERRVTDLQQQREQLARDEKSAGTDVIQQNRIRRAIEENEQNLAAQKRLLAAQAEERQRITRRFDDELGRLKSLWAQNAASLPANGASRPRR
;
A
#
# COMPACT_ATOMS: atom_id res chain seq x y z
N MET A 1 -16.49 -34.67 28.14
CA MET A 1 -15.97 -35.82 27.37
C MET A 1 -14.51 -35.56 27.04
N ALA A 2 -13.60 -36.13 27.84
CA ALA A 2 -12.16 -36.14 27.58
C ALA A 2 -11.68 -37.54 27.99
N LEU A 3 -11.29 -38.37 27.02
CA LEU A 3 -10.71 -39.69 27.31
C LEU A 3 -9.21 -39.68 27.04
N ARG A 4 -8.49 -40.02 28.12
CA ARG A 4 -7.08 -40.42 28.16
C ARG A 4 -6.89 -41.78 27.46
N GLY A 5 -5.70 -42.02 26.94
CA GLY A 5 -5.23 -43.37 26.59
C GLY A 5 -3.71 -43.43 26.46
N ARG A 6 -3.04 -43.93 27.50
CA ARG A 6 -1.61 -44.29 27.52
C ARG A 6 -1.42 -45.69 26.91
N GLY A 7 -0.31 -45.91 26.21
CA GLY A 7 0.17 -47.23 25.84
C GLY A 7 1.70 -47.27 25.92
N ILE A 8 2.21 -47.91 26.97
CA ILE A 8 3.60 -48.38 27.12
C ILE A 8 3.59 -49.87 26.72
N TRP A 9 4.73 -50.42 26.28
CA TRP A 9 5.31 -51.75 26.61
C TRP A 9 6.24 -52.21 25.46
N TRP A 10 7.42 -52.85 25.57
CA TRP A 10 8.36 -53.26 26.63
C TRP A 10 9.75 -53.55 25.98
N VAL A 11 10.84 -53.30 26.74
CA VAL A 11 12.09 -54.06 26.97
C VAL A 11 12.84 -54.82 25.84
N GLY A 12 14.18 -54.63 25.80
CA GLY A 12 15.14 -55.62 25.29
C GLY A 12 16.61 -55.15 25.30
N LEU A 13 17.42 -55.67 26.23
CA LEU A 13 18.83 -55.42 26.52
C LEU A 13 19.77 -56.34 25.70
N ALA A 14 20.94 -55.87 25.21
CA ALA A 14 22.27 -56.52 25.38
C ALA A 14 23.36 -56.01 24.40
N VAL A 15 24.58 -56.00 24.94
CA VAL A 15 25.88 -55.46 24.50
C VAL A 15 26.64 -56.38 23.54
N ALA A 16 27.41 -55.83 22.58
CA ALA A 16 28.75 -56.33 22.20
C ALA A 16 29.49 -55.35 21.25
N ALA A 17 30.82 -55.36 21.37
CA ALA A 17 31.76 -54.33 20.96
C ALA A 17 32.33 -54.46 19.53
N ALA A 18 33.09 -53.41 19.18
CA ALA A 18 34.25 -53.36 18.29
C ALA A 18 34.01 -53.14 16.78
N GLY A 19 34.57 -52.03 16.29
CA GLY A 19 34.73 -51.76 14.86
C GLY A 19 34.80 -50.28 14.52
N GLY A 20 35.77 -49.56 15.08
CA GLY A 20 36.04 -48.17 14.70
C GLY A 20 36.54 -48.09 13.26
N ALA A 21 35.67 -47.65 12.35
CA ALA A 21 36.08 -47.04 11.09
C ALA A 21 36.00 -45.52 11.28
N ALA A 22 37.08 -44.94 11.80
CA ALA A 22 37.31 -43.52 11.71
C ALA A 22 37.52 -43.20 10.22
N SER A 23 36.43 -42.83 9.53
CA SER A 23 36.53 -42.16 8.23
C SER A 23 37.33 -40.89 8.47
N ALA A 24 38.58 -40.89 8.02
CA ALA A 24 39.43 -39.71 7.99
C ALA A 24 38.68 -38.64 7.19
N GLN A 25 38.07 -37.68 7.89
CA GLN A 25 37.63 -36.45 7.26
C GLN A 25 38.90 -35.79 6.75
N ALA A 26 39.06 -35.76 5.42
CA ALA A 26 40.15 -35.02 4.81
C ALA A 26 40.14 -33.61 5.40
N LEU A 27 41.19 -33.27 6.15
CA LEU A 27 41.45 -31.91 6.61
C LEU A 27 41.26 -31.00 5.40
N PRO A 28 40.52 -29.88 5.51
CA PRO A 28 40.46 -28.91 4.43
C PRO A 28 41.91 -28.55 4.09
N GLY A 29 42.33 -28.83 2.85
CA GLY A 29 43.69 -28.54 2.43
C GLY A 29 44.02 -27.08 2.76
N SER A 30 45.16 -26.84 3.43
CA SER A 30 45.54 -25.50 3.86
C SER A 30 45.56 -24.55 2.67
N VAL A 31 44.78 -23.47 2.77
CA VAL A 31 44.75 -22.38 1.79
C VAL A 31 45.61 -21.26 2.35
N ILE A 32 46.67 -20.89 1.63
CA ILE A 32 47.57 -19.81 2.01
C ILE A 32 47.14 -18.54 1.26
N TYR A 33 46.88 -17.47 1.99
CA TYR A 33 46.56 -16.16 1.46
C TYR A 33 47.85 -15.36 1.28
N SER A 34 48.02 -14.73 0.11
CA SER A 34 49.16 -13.84 -0.14
C SER A 34 48.73 -12.52 -0.76
N CYS A 35 49.33 -11.44 -0.27
CA CYS A 35 49.18 -10.09 -0.79
C CYS A 35 50.52 -9.35 -0.74
N VAL A 36 50.56 -8.20 -1.40
CA VAL A 36 51.67 -7.25 -1.33
C VAL A 36 51.17 -6.02 -0.58
N ASP A 37 51.85 -5.63 0.50
CA ASP A 37 51.50 -4.47 1.31
C ASP A 37 51.82 -3.14 0.59
N ALA A 38 51.54 -2.01 1.23
CA ALA A 38 51.83 -0.68 0.67
C ALA A 38 53.34 -0.38 0.53
N ARG A 39 54.21 -1.16 1.18
CA ARG A 39 55.68 -1.02 1.17
C ARG A 39 56.34 -1.94 0.15
N GLY A 40 55.55 -2.73 -0.58
CA GLY A 40 56.03 -3.68 -1.58
C GLY A 40 56.46 -5.04 -1.01
N GLN A 41 56.22 -5.30 0.28
CA GLN A 41 56.55 -6.58 0.92
C GLN A 41 55.43 -7.60 0.71
N ARG A 42 55.81 -8.83 0.34
CA ARG A 42 54.88 -9.95 0.22
C ARG A 42 54.58 -10.51 1.61
N ILE A 43 53.31 -10.51 1.98
CA ILE A 43 52.82 -11.13 3.21
C ILE A 43 52.07 -12.41 2.83
N THR A 44 52.30 -13.47 3.58
CA THR A 44 51.65 -14.77 3.43
C THR A 44 51.10 -15.21 4.78
N SER A 45 49.85 -15.68 4.81
CA SER A 45 49.21 -16.14 6.04
C SER A 45 48.24 -17.28 5.75
N ASP A 46 48.05 -18.17 6.71
CA ASP A 46 47.07 -19.27 6.64
C ASP A 46 45.62 -18.76 6.83
N ARG A 47 45.45 -17.45 7.06
CA ARG A 47 44.16 -16.74 7.20
C ARG A 47 44.18 -15.47 6.33
N PRO A 48 43.02 -14.93 5.91
CA PRO A 48 42.97 -13.63 5.24
C PRO A 48 43.74 -12.57 6.01
N ASN A 49 44.65 -11.87 5.33
CA ASN A 49 45.50 -10.88 5.97
C ASN A 49 44.72 -9.58 6.20
N MET A 50 44.66 -9.12 7.44
CA MET A 50 43.97 -7.89 7.84
C MET A 50 44.62 -6.63 7.25
N GLU A 51 45.93 -6.65 7.02
CA GLU A 51 46.67 -5.52 6.42
C GLU A 51 46.39 -5.34 4.93
N CYS A 52 45.77 -6.34 4.30
CA CYS A 52 45.47 -6.35 2.86
C CYS A 52 43.97 -6.48 2.59
N LEU A 53 43.10 -6.06 3.50
CA LEU A 53 41.65 -6.06 3.27
C LEU A 53 41.23 -5.02 2.23
N ASP A 54 42.06 -4.01 1.98
CA ASP A 54 41.87 -2.96 0.97
C ASP A 54 42.22 -3.41 -0.46
N ARG A 55 42.78 -4.62 -0.64
CA ARG A 55 43.34 -5.10 -1.91
C ARG A 55 43.05 -6.58 -2.15
N GLU A 56 43.25 -7.01 -3.40
CA GLU A 56 43.06 -8.41 -3.77
C GLU A 56 44.14 -9.31 -3.14
N GLN A 57 43.73 -10.42 -2.53
CA GLN A 57 44.65 -11.44 -2.00
C GLN A 57 44.56 -12.71 -2.84
N LYS A 58 45.70 -13.27 -3.25
CA LYS A 58 45.75 -14.55 -3.98
C LYS A 58 45.65 -15.70 -2.98
N GLN A 59 44.79 -16.66 -3.28
CA GLN A 59 44.61 -17.90 -2.50
C GLN A 59 45.38 -19.02 -3.18
N TYR A 60 46.31 -19.64 -2.45
CA TYR A 60 47.13 -20.75 -2.92
C TYR A 60 46.69 -22.03 -2.23
N GLY A 61 46.57 -23.12 -2.99
CA GLY A 61 46.38 -24.46 -2.41
C GLY A 61 47.69 -25.04 -1.86
N SER A 62 47.62 -26.17 -1.18
CA SER A 62 48.78 -26.89 -0.63
C SER A 62 49.87 -27.23 -1.66
N SER A 63 49.52 -27.30 -2.95
CA SER A 63 50.44 -27.53 -4.07
C SER A 63 51.10 -26.26 -4.63
N GLY A 64 50.88 -25.08 -4.01
CA GLY A 64 51.42 -23.79 -4.47
C GLY A 64 50.75 -23.21 -5.71
N ILE A 65 49.68 -23.84 -6.22
CA ILE A 65 48.90 -23.36 -7.36
C ILE A 65 47.83 -22.39 -6.85
N VAL A 66 47.66 -21.26 -7.55
CA VAL A 66 46.59 -20.29 -7.27
C VAL A 66 45.23 -20.97 -7.48
N ARG A 67 44.44 -21.06 -6.41
CA ARG A 67 43.08 -21.62 -6.44
C ARG A 67 41.98 -20.57 -6.48
N GLY A 68 42.30 -19.34 -6.09
CA GLY A 68 41.31 -18.27 -6.08
C GLY A 68 41.94 -16.91 -5.78
N ARG A 69 41.09 -15.89 -5.78
CA ARG A 69 41.43 -14.52 -5.39
C ARG A 69 40.33 -14.02 -4.44
N LEU A 70 40.73 -13.44 -3.32
CA LEU A 70 39.86 -12.77 -2.37
C LEU A 70 39.80 -11.29 -2.76
N ALA A 71 38.61 -10.80 -3.10
CA ALA A 71 38.40 -9.39 -3.41
C ALA A 71 38.60 -8.51 -2.15
N PRO A 72 38.93 -7.22 -2.33
CA PRO A 72 38.94 -6.26 -1.24
C PRO A 72 37.61 -6.25 -0.46
N SER A 73 37.68 -6.02 0.84
CA SER A 73 36.48 -5.74 1.64
C SER A 73 35.92 -4.39 1.20
N PRO A 74 34.60 -4.29 0.94
CA PRO A 74 34.00 -3.04 0.51
C PRO A 74 34.21 -1.95 1.56
N THR A 75 34.59 -0.76 1.08
CA THR A 75 34.77 0.43 1.91
C THR A 75 33.47 0.81 2.63
N GLY A 76 33.56 1.64 3.67
CA GLY A 76 32.37 2.11 4.38
C GLY A 76 31.33 2.73 3.43
N ASP A 77 31.81 3.50 2.45
CA ASP A 77 30.97 4.16 1.45
C ASP A 77 30.36 3.17 0.44
N GLU A 78 31.12 2.15 0.00
CA GLU A 78 30.59 1.10 -0.89
C GLU A 78 29.55 0.23 -0.19
N ARG A 79 29.75 -0.09 1.10
CA ARG A 79 28.73 -0.79 1.90
C ARG A 79 27.49 0.06 2.08
N ALA A 80 27.64 1.35 2.39
CA ALA A 80 26.50 2.27 2.52
C ALA A 80 25.74 2.43 1.20
N ALA A 81 26.43 2.50 0.05
CA ALA A 81 25.80 2.57 -1.27
C ALA A 81 25.05 1.28 -1.62
N GLU A 82 25.61 0.11 -1.29
CA GLU A 82 24.93 -1.18 -1.47
C GLU A 82 23.69 -1.30 -0.57
N GLU A 83 23.81 -0.93 0.70
CA GLU A 83 22.68 -0.91 1.65
C GLU A 83 21.57 0.02 1.18
N GLU A 84 21.90 1.22 0.69
CA GLU A 84 20.93 2.16 0.10
C GLU A 84 20.25 1.56 -1.14
N ARG A 85 21.01 0.88 -2.01
CA ARG A 85 20.47 0.23 -3.21
C ARG A 85 19.51 -0.91 -2.86
N VAL A 86 19.89 -1.74 -1.89
CA VAL A 86 19.04 -2.82 -1.37
C VAL A 86 17.78 -2.24 -0.76
N ARG A 87 17.89 -1.20 0.09
CA ARG A 87 16.74 -0.53 0.70
C ARG A 87 15.77 0.00 -0.35
N ARG A 88 16.26 0.70 -1.38
CA ARG A 88 15.42 1.19 -2.48
C ARG A 88 14.73 0.05 -3.23
N ALA A 89 15.45 -1.02 -3.54
CA ALA A 89 14.87 -2.17 -4.21
C ALA A 89 13.78 -2.86 -3.37
N GLU A 90 13.96 -2.93 -2.04
CA GLU A 90 12.95 -3.43 -1.12
C GLU A 90 11.74 -2.51 -1.01
N GLU A 91 11.94 -1.19 -0.93
CA GLU A 91 10.86 -0.20 -0.96
C GLU A 91 10.04 -0.29 -2.25
N ASP A 92 10.69 -0.43 -3.41
CA ASP A 92 10.01 -0.57 -4.70
C ASP A 92 9.22 -1.88 -4.79
N ARG A 93 9.78 -3.00 -4.31
CA ARG A 93 9.06 -4.28 -4.21
C ARG A 93 7.85 -4.17 -3.28
N ALA A 94 7.99 -3.49 -2.14
CA ALA A 94 6.90 -3.26 -1.20
C ALA A 94 5.78 -2.40 -1.84
N ARG A 95 6.15 -1.34 -2.58
CA ARG A 95 5.21 -0.50 -3.34
C ARG A 95 4.46 -1.30 -4.40
N ASP A 96 5.13 -2.22 -5.09
CA ASP A 96 4.53 -3.09 -6.10
C ASP A 96 3.53 -4.09 -5.51
N ILE A 97 3.89 -4.72 -4.38
CA ILE A 97 3.01 -5.64 -3.66
C ILE A 97 1.77 -4.88 -3.17
N GLU A 98 1.93 -3.70 -2.58
CA GLU A 98 0.81 -2.90 -2.10
C GLU A 98 -0.08 -2.44 -3.25
N ARG A 99 0.50 -2.02 -4.38
CA ARG A 99 -0.27 -1.67 -5.59
C ARG A 99 -1.13 -2.84 -6.07
N LYS A 100 -0.54 -4.04 -6.22
CA LYS A 100 -1.29 -5.25 -6.61
C LYS A 100 -2.37 -5.62 -5.60
N ARG A 101 -2.09 -5.46 -4.30
CA ARG A 101 -3.09 -5.69 -3.24
C ARG A 101 -4.27 -4.75 -3.38
N ARG A 102 -4.03 -3.45 -3.58
CA ARG A 102 -5.07 -2.44 -3.80
C ARG A 102 -5.89 -2.73 -5.05
N ASP A 103 -5.24 -3.07 -6.17
CA ASP A 103 -5.92 -3.42 -7.41
C ASP A 103 -6.83 -4.65 -7.26
N ARG A 104 -6.36 -5.68 -6.55
CA ARG A 104 -7.18 -6.87 -6.26
C ARG A 104 -8.40 -6.54 -5.40
N VAL A 105 -8.25 -5.64 -4.42
CA VAL A 105 -9.38 -5.17 -3.60
C VAL A 105 -10.39 -4.42 -4.47
N LEU A 106 -9.94 -3.55 -5.37
CA LEU A 106 -10.82 -2.83 -6.30
C LEU A 106 -11.60 -3.78 -7.21
N LEU A 107 -10.91 -4.75 -7.83
CA LEU A 107 -11.54 -5.75 -8.70
C LEU A 107 -12.55 -6.64 -7.96
N ASN A 108 -12.26 -7.00 -6.71
CA ASN A 108 -13.19 -7.79 -5.90
C ASN A 108 -14.45 -7.01 -5.53
N ARG A 109 -14.32 -5.70 -5.28
CA ARG A 109 -15.46 -4.83 -4.96
C ARG A 109 -16.28 -4.49 -6.22
N TYR A 110 -15.58 -4.25 -7.32
CA TYR A 110 -16.14 -3.82 -8.60
C TYR A 110 -15.73 -4.80 -9.70
N PRO A 111 -16.42 -5.95 -9.82
CA PRO A 111 -16.13 -6.92 -10.87
C PRO A 111 -16.46 -6.38 -12.26
N ASP A 112 -17.39 -5.43 -12.38
CA ASP A 112 -17.83 -4.82 -13.62
C ASP A 112 -18.23 -3.34 -13.45
N GLU A 113 -18.49 -2.67 -14.58
CA GLU A 113 -18.88 -1.26 -14.60
C GLU A 113 -20.24 -0.99 -13.95
N ALA A 114 -21.17 -1.95 -14.00
CA ALA A 114 -22.50 -1.78 -13.43
C ALA A 114 -22.43 -1.71 -11.89
N SER A 115 -21.60 -2.55 -11.27
CA SER A 115 -21.36 -2.58 -9.82
C SER A 115 -20.78 -1.25 -9.33
N HIS A 116 -19.78 -0.71 -10.04
CA HIS A 116 -19.20 0.60 -9.72
C HIS A 116 -20.22 1.75 -9.93
N ARG A 117 -20.98 1.70 -11.02
CA ARG A 117 -22.00 2.72 -11.34
C ARG A 117 -23.11 2.77 -10.29
N SER A 118 -23.60 1.60 -9.85
CA SER A 118 -24.62 1.52 -8.80
C SER A 118 -24.13 2.20 -7.52
N GLU A 119 -22.90 1.92 -7.08
CA GLU A 119 -22.37 2.53 -5.85
C GLU A 119 -22.11 4.03 -6.00
N ARG A 120 -21.71 4.49 -7.19
CA ARG A 120 -21.61 5.92 -7.51
C ARG A 120 -22.96 6.61 -7.39
N ASP A 121 -24.00 6.01 -7.96
CA ASP A 121 -25.36 6.58 -7.96
C ASP A 121 -25.92 6.60 -6.53
N ASP A 122 -25.69 5.54 -5.74
CA ASP A 122 -26.06 5.51 -4.32
C ASP A 122 -25.35 6.60 -3.51
N ALA A 123 -24.04 6.81 -3.74
CA ALA A 123 -23.28 7.86 -3.07
C ALA A 123 -23.77 9.27 -3.45
N LEU A 124 -24.02 9.51 -4.74
CA LEU A 124 -24.52 10.80 -5.22
C LEU A 124 -25.95 11.07 -4.74
N SER A 125 -26.82 10.05 -4.68
CA SER A 125 -28.21 10.21 -4.24
C SER A 125 -28.35 10.81 -2.84
N ARG A 126 -27.41 10.50 -1.93
CA ARG A 126 -27.41 11.02 -0.55
C ARG A 126 -27.12 12.52 -0.52
N VAL A 127 -26.14 12.95 -1.31
CA VAL A 127 -25.78 14.37 -1.42
C VAL A 127 -26.85 15.14 -2.18
N ASP A 128 -27.38 14.57 -3.27
CA ASP A 128 -28.46 15.17 -4.05
C ASP A 128 -29.73 15.35 -3.20
N SER A 129 -30.04 14.39 -2.32
CA SER A 129 -31.16 14.51 -1.36
C SER A 129 -30.94 15.64 -0.34
N ALA A 130 -29.69 15.82 0.13
CA ALA A 130 -29.34 16.91 1.03
C ALA A 130 -29.44 18.28 0.34
N ILE A 131 -28.96 18.37 -0.91
CA ILE A 131 -29.08 19.57 -1.75
C ILE A 131 -30.56 19.92 -1.97
N ALA A 132 -31.38 18.96 -2.41
CA ALA A 132 -32.81 19.20 -2.63
C ALA A 132 -33.53 19.67 -1.36
N THR A 133 -33.16 19.15 -0.20
CA THR A 133 -33.70 19.60 1.09
C THR A 133 -33.29 21.03 1.42
N GLY A 134 -32.02 21.38 1.19
CA GLY A 134 -31.51 22.74 1.38
C GLY A 134 -32.16 23.75 0.42
N GLU A 135 -32.39 23.37 -0.84
CA GLU A 135 -33.07 24.20 -1.85
C GLU A 135 -34.52 24.50 -1.47
N ARG A 136 -35.26 23.50 -0.98
CA ARG A 136 -36.60 23.72 -0.41
C ARG A 136 -36.54 24.70 0.75
N ARG A 137 -35.58 24.54 1.67
CA ARG A 137 -35.43 25.46 2.80
C ARG A 137 -35.09 26.89 2.37
N VAL A 138 -34.28 27.06 1.33
CA VAL A 138 -34.00 28.37 0.74
C VAL A 138 -35.28 29.00 0.18
N THR A 139 -36.10 28.20 -0.51
CA THR A 139 -37.38 28.66 -1.07
C THR A 139 -38.34 29.10 0.03
N ASP A 140 -38.46 28.31 1.10
CA ASP A 140 -39.29 28.67 2.27
C ASP A 140 -38.82 29.98 2.92
N LEU A 141 -37.49 30.15 3.08
CA LEU A 141 -36.92 31.37 3.65
C LEU A 141 -37.18 32.59 2.76
N GLN A 142 -37.13 32.44 1.43
CA GLN A 142 -37.48 33.51 0.50
C GLN A 142 -38.96 33.91 0.60
N GLN A 143 -39.87 32.94 0.67
CA GLN A 143 -41.29 33.20 0.88
C GLN A 143 -41.55 33.90 2.23
N GLN A 144 -40.85 33.48 3.29
CA GLN A 144 -40.90 34.15 4.60
C GLN A 144 -40.40 35.59 4.51
N ARG A 145 -39.33 35.87 3.76
CA ARG A 145 -38.83 37.23 3.55
C ARG A 145 -39.85 38.12 2.87
N GLU A 146 -40.53 37.60 1.86
CA GLU A 146 -41.61 38.33 1.17
C GLU A 146 -42.79 38.62 2.09
N GLN A 147 -43.18 37.66 2.95
CA GLN A 147 -44.23 37.89 3.94
C GLN A 147 -43.83 38.97 4.94
N LEU A 148 -42.61 38.90 5.48
CA LEU A 148 -42.08 39.92 6.40
C LEU A 148 -42.03 41.30 5.75
N ALA A 149 -41.73 41.39 4.44
CA ALA A 149 -41.75 42.65 3.70
C ALA A 149 -43.18 43.21 3.50
N ARG A 150 -44.20 42.34 3.42
CA ARG A 150 -45.62 42.77 3.42
C ARG A 150 -46.03 43.24 4.82
N ASP A 151 -45.62 42.54 5.86
CA ASP A 151 -45.91 42.88 7.25
C ASP A 151 -45.24 44.20 7.65
N GLU A 152 -44.03 44.47 7.14
CA GLU A 152 -43.32 45.74 7.36
C GLU A 152 -44.12 46.94 6.81
N LYS A 153 -44.72 46.78 5.62
CA LYS A 153 -45.58 47.81 5.03
C LYS A 153 -46.89 48.02 5.80
N SER A 154 -47.44 46.96 6.40
CA SER A 154 -48.72 47.03 7.14
C SER A 154 -48.56 47.49 8.59
N ALA A 155 -47.37 47.40 9.18
CA ALA A 155 -47.09 47.76 10.58
C ALA A 155 -47.29 49.26 10.89
N GLY A 156 -47.38 50.13 9.88
CA GLY A 156 -47.65 51.56 10.08
C GLY A 156 -46.59 52.22 10.97
N THR A 157 -47.01 52.89 12.05
CA THR A 157 -46.13 53.59 13.01
C THR A 157 -45.92 52.83 14.33
N ASP A 158 -46.36 51.58 14.44
CA ASP A 158 -46.13 50.78 15.65
C ASP A 158 -44.66 50.37 15.76
N VAL A 159 -43.91 51.08 16.62
CA VAL A 159 -42.47 50.87 16.83
C VAL A 159 -42.16 49.48 17.40
N ILE A 160 -43.03 48.91 18.22
CA ILE A 160 -42.82 47.58 18.80
C ILE A 160 -42.93 46.52 17.70
N GLN A 161 -43.97 46.62 16.87
CA GLN A 161 -44.18 45.72 15.74
C GLN A 161 -43.07 45.84 14.70
N GLN A 162 -42.65 47.08 14.35
CA GLN A 162 -41.53 47.33 13.44
C GLN A 162 -40.23 46.69 13.94
N ASN A 163 -39.89 46.86 15.21
CA ASN A 163 -38.69 46.26 15.80
C ASN A 163 -38.74 44.73 15.82
N ARG A 164 -39.93 44.14 15.96
CA ARG A 164 -40.11 42.68 15.86
C ARG A 164 -39.88 42.19 14.43
N ILE A 165 -40.46 42.88 13.44
CA ILE A 165 -40.32 42.52 12.02
C ILE A 165 -38.86 42.67 11.57
N ARG A 166 -38.18 43.74 11.97
CA ARG A 166 -36.76 43.95 11.65
C ARG A 166 -35.88 42.79 12.15
N ARG A 167 -36.07 42.37 13.41
CA ARG A 167 -35.36 41.21 13.96
C ARG A 167 -35.66 39.92 13.20
N ALA A 168 -36.92 39.67 12.86
CA ALA A 168 -37.30 38.51 12.07
C ALA A 168 -36.69 38.51 10.65
N ILE A 169 -36.54 39.69 10.04
CA ILE A 169 -35.84 39.87 8.77
C ILE A 169 -34.36 39.53 8.91
N GLU A 170 -33.69 40.08 9.92
CA GLU A 170 -32.26 39.81 10.18
C GLU A 170 -32.01 38.31 10.43
N GLU A 171 -32.86 37.65 11.22
CA GLU A 171 -32.81 36.21 11.46
C GLU A 171 -33.03 35.40 10.16
N ASN A 172 -34.00 35.80 9.34
CA ASN A 172 -34.25 35.16 8.05
C ASN A 172 -33.04 35.28 7.11
N GLU A 173 -32.43 36.48 7.03
CA GLU A 173 -31.25 36.74 6.21
C GLU A 173 -30.03 35.93 6.68
N GLN A 174 -29.82 35.82 7.99
CA GLN A 174 -28.77 34.97 8.57
C GLN A 174 -29.01 33.49 8.24
N ASN A 175 -30.25 33.01 8.40
CA ASN A 175 -30.62 31.64 8.07
C ASN A 175 -30.43 31.35 6.57
N LEU A 176 -30.83 32.29 5.70
CA LEU A 176 -30.67 32.16 4.25
C LEU A 176 -29.19 32.12 3.86
N ALA A 177 -28.36 32.98 4.44
CA ALA A 177 -26.92 32.98 4.22
C ALA A 177 -26.28 31.66 4.68
N ALA A 178 -26.69 31.12 5.83
CA ALA A 178 -26.23 29.82 6.32
C ALA A 178 -26.62 28.67 5.37
N GLN A 179 -27.87 28.63 4.90
CA GLN A 179 -28.34 27.62 3.94
C GLN A 179 -27.59 27.69 2.61
N LYS A 180 -27.34 28.89 2.08
CA LYS A 180 -26.55 29.07 0.85
C LYS A 180 -25.12 28.54 0.99
N ARG A 181 -24.46 28.80 2.12
CA ARG A 181 -23.11 28.26 2.40
C ARG A 181 -23.13 26.74 2.49
N LEU A 182 -24.13 26.16 3.15
CA LEU A 182 -24.30 24.71 3.22
C LEU A 182 -24.49 24.10 1.83
N LEU A 183 -25.36 24.68 0.99
CA LEU A 183 -25.57 24.22 -0.39
C LEU A 183 -24.29 24.26 -1.22
N ALA A 184 -23.48 25.33 -1.09
CA ALA A 184 -22.18 25.41 -1.76
C ALA A 184 -21.24 24.28 -1.31
N ALA A 185 -21.18 24.00 0.00
CA ALA A 185 -20.39 22.89 0.53
C ALA A 185 -20.89 21.51 0.02
N GLN A 186 -22.21 21.31 -0.08
CA GLN A 186 -22.78 20.08 -0.65
C GLN A 186 -22.47 19.93 -2.14
N ALA A 187 -22.46 21.04 -2.90
CA ALA A 187 -22.09 21.02 -4.32
C ALA A 187 -20.60 20.66 -4.51
N GLU A 188 -19.71 21.19 -3.68
CA GLU A 188 -18.29 20.81 -3.67
C GLU A 188 -18.11 19.34 -3.28
N GLU A 189 -18.86 18.85 -2.29
CA GLU A 189 -18.85 17.44 -1.90
C GLU A 189 -19.29 16.54 -3.06
N ARG A 190 -20.37 16.91 -3.75
CA ARG A 190 -20.84 16.20 -4.94
C ARG A 190 -19.76 16.11 -6.02
N GLN A 191 -19.03 17.21 -6.26
CA GLN A 191 -17.90 17.23 -7.21
C GLN A 191 -16.72 16.38 -6.72
N ARG A 192 -16.43 16.38 -5.41
CA ARG A 192 -15.38 15.54 -4.81
C ARG A 192 -15.70 14.05 -4.98
N ILE A 193 -16.93 13.64 -4.69
CA ILE A 193 -17.42 12.27 -4.92
C ILE A 193 -17.29 11.91 -6.39
N THR A 194 -17.78 12.77 -7.28
CA THR A 194 -17.73 12.56 -8.73
C THR A 194 -16.29 12.31 -9.21
N ARG A 195 -15.36 13.22 -8.88
CA ARG A 195 -13.95 13.08 -9.25
C ARG A 195 -13.32 11.79 -8.74
N ARG A 196 -13.59 11.44 -7.48
CA ARG A 196 -13.08 10.19 -6.88
C ARG A 196 -13.54 8.97 -7.66
N PHE A 197 -14.83 8.89 -7.99
CA PHE A 197 -15.38 7.76 -8.77
C PHE A 197 -14.87 7.77 -10.23
N ASP A 198 -14.64 8.94 -10.83
CA ASP A 198 -14.10 9.02 -12.19
C ASP A 198 -12.63 8.54 -12.24
N ASP A 199 -11.81 8.93 -11.27
CA ASP A 199 -10.42 8.46 -11.11
C ASP A 199 -10.37 6.95 -10.87
N GLU A 200 -11.24 6.43 -10.00
CA GLU A 200 -11.37 5.00 -9.71
C GLU A 200 -11.83 4.21 -10.94
N LEU A 201 -12.81 4.73 -11.69
CA LEU A 201 -13.27 4.14 -12.94
C LEU A 201 -12.15 4.07 -13.98
N GLY A 202 -11.30 5.10 -14.07
CA GLY A 202 -10.12 5.10 -14.94
C GLY A 202 -9.18 3.92 -14.63
N ARG A 203 -8.91 3.69 -13.34
CA ARG A 203 -8.11 2.54 -12.90
C ARG A 203 -8.81 1.20 -13.19
N LEU A 204 -10.09 1.09 -12.85
CA LEU A 204 -10.87 -0.13 -13.04
C LEU A 204 -10.97 -0.55 -14.50
N LYS A 205 -11.19 0.39 -15.44
CA LYS A 205 -11.21 0.12 -16.88
C LYS A 205 -9.92 -0.54 -17.35
N SER A 206 -8.77 -0.04 -16.88
CA SER A 206 -7.47 -0.64 -17.18
C SER A 206 -7.34 -2.05 -16.59
N LEU A 207 -7.81 -2.27 -15.36
CA LEU A 207 -7.73 -3.58 -14.69
C LEU A 207 -8.65 -4.61 -15.33
N TRP A 208 -9.89 -4.25 -15.69
CA TRP A 208 -10.82 -5.13 -16.40
C TRP A 208 -10.28 -5.51 -17.78
N ALA A 209 -9.70 -4.57 -18.52
CA ALA A 209 -9.08 -4.85 -19.82
C ALA A 209 -7.91 -5.84 -19.70
N GLN A 210 -7.04 -5.66 -18.70
CA GLN A 210 -5.92 -6.58 -18.42
C GLN A 210 -6.44 -7.98 -18.05
N ASN A 211 -7.46 -8.07 -17.20
CA ASN A 211 -8.06 -9.34 -16.81
C ASN A 211 -8.72 -10.04 -18.01
N ALA A 212 -9.46 -9.32 -18.84
CA ALA A 212 -10.07 -9.86 -20.05
C ALA A 212 -9.02 -10.39 -21.03
N ALA A 213 -7.90 -9.68 -21.21
CA ALA A 213 -6.80 -10.13 -22.05
C ALA A 213 -6.04 -11.34 -21.49
N SER A 214 -6.06 -11.54 -20.17
CA SER A 214 -5.41 -12.67 -19.50
C SER A 214 -6.23 -13.97 -19.51
N LEU A 215 -7.53 -13.91 -19.82
CA LEU A 215 -8.36 -15.11 -19.98
C LEU A 215 -8.05 -15.78 -21.33
N PRO A 216 -7.63 -17.06 -21.36
CA PRO A 216 -7.37 -17.75 -22.62
C PRO A 216 -8.68 -17.89 -23.40
N ALA A 217 -8.66 -17.51 -24.68
CA ALA A 217 -9.74 -17.68 -25.64
C ALA A 217 -9.97 -19.18 -25.97
N ASN A 218 -10.34 -20.00 -24.98
CA ASN A 218 -10.68 -21.41 -25.18
C ASN A 218 -12.19 -21.57 -25.28
N GLY A 219 -12.69 -21.42 -26.50
CA GLY A 219 -14.09 -21.69 -26.85
C GLY A 219 -14.37 -21.95 -28.33
N ALA A 220 -13.35 -22.03 -29.19
CA ALA A 220 -13.54 -22.44 -30.58
C ALA A 220 -13.48 -23.98 -30.68
N SER A 221 -14.59 -24.64 -30.34
CA SER A 221 -14.81 -26.04 -30.66
C SER A 221 -14.82 -26.23 -32.19
N ARG A 222 -13.76 -26.80 -32.76
CA ARG A 222 -13.74 -27.27 -34.15
C ARG A 222 -14.79 -28.38 -34.33
N PRO A 223 -15.68 -28.31 -35.33
CA PRO A 223 -16.58 -29.43 -35.61
C PRO A 223 -15.75 -30.60 -36.14
N ARG A 224 -15.92 -31.79 -35.52
CA ARG A 224 -15.37 -33.04 -36.07
C ARG A 224 -16.12 -33.36 -37.35
N ARG A 225 -15.38 -33.50 -38.45
CA ARG A 225 -15.84 -34.13 -39.70
C ARG A 225 -15.93 -35.63 -39.53
#